data_AF-A0ABD0NEQ1-F1
#
_entry.id   AF-A0ABD0NEQ1-F1
#
_cell.length_a   1.000
_cell.length_b   1.000
_cell.length_c   1.000
_cell.angle_alpha   90.00
_cell.angle_beta   90.00
_cell.angle_gamma   90.00
#
_symmetry.space_group_name_H-M   'P 1'
#
loop_
_entity.id
_entity.type
_entity.pdbx_description
1 polymer ?
#
loop_
_entity_poly.entity_id
_entity_poly.type
_entity_poly.pdbx_seq_one_letter_code
_entity_poly.pdbx_strand_id
1 'polypeptide(L)' 'NYSNATDQELDNAVQHIKNEMPTAGYRMVKGRLKSMGIHVQWRRVTASMHR' A
#
# COMPACT_ATOMS: atom_id res chain seq x y z
N ASN A 1 2.07 -3.45 15.40
CA ASN A 1 0.60 -3.49 15.28
C ASN A 1 0.22 -3.26 13.82
N TYR A 2 -0.70 -4.05 13.27
CA TYR A 2 -1.24 -3.77 11.93
C TYR A 2 -2.43 -2.81 12.07
N SER A 3 -2.54 -1.86 11.15
CA SER A 3 -3.69 -0.94 11.06
C SER A 3 -4.92 -1.72 10.60
N ASN A 4 -6.08 -1.41 11.18
CA ASN A 4 -7.40 -1.88 10.72
C ASN A 4 -7.85 -1.18 9.42
N ALA A 5 -6.91 -0.79 8.56
CA ALA A 5 -7.23 -0.21 7.26
C ALA A 5 -8.02 -1.23 6.44
N THR A 6 -9.11 -0.78 5.84
CA THR A 6 -9.93 -1.58 4.93
C THR A 6 -9.17 -1.88 3.64
N ASP A 7 -9.61 -2.88 2.88
CA ASP A 7 -9.00 -3.16 1.57
C ASP A 7 -9.15 -1.96 0.63
N GLN A 8 -10.28 -1.25 0.67
CA GLN A 8 -10.50 -0.06 -0.16
C GLN A 8 -9.55 1.09 0.18
N GLU A 9 -9.33 1.37 1.47
CA GLU A 9 -8.37 2.41 1.89
C GLU A 9 -6.94 2.04 1.47
N LEU A 10 -6.59 0.76 1.56
CA LEU A 10 -5.30 0.27 1.11
C LEU A 10 -5.15 0.43 -0.41
N ASP A 11 -6.15 0.03 -1.18
CA ASP A 11 -6.14 0.13 -2.64
C ASP A 11 -6.04 1.59 -3.10
N ASN A 12 -6.80 2.49 -2.47
CA ASN A 12 -6.73 3.92 -2.75
C ASN A 12 -5.34 4.49 -2.45
N ALA A 13 -4.73 4.11 -1.32
CA ALA A 13 -3.39 4.56 -0.95
C ALA A 13 -2.32 4.01 -1.91
N VAL A 14 -2.43 2.73 -2.31
CA VAL A 14 -1.52 2.11 -3.29
C VAL A 14 -1.64 2.79 -4.65
N GLN A 15 -2.85 3.06 -5.13
CA GLN A 15 -3.10 3.79 -6.37
C GLN A 15 -2.52 5.21 -6.31
N HIS A 16 -2.73 5.92 -5.19
CA HIS A 16 -2.13 7.24 -4.99
C HIS A 16 -0.60 7.19 -5.08
N ILE A 17 0.05 6.24 -4.39
CA ILE A 17 1.51 6.05 -4.46
C ILE A 17 1.96 5.73 -5.89
N LYS A 18 1.22 4.89 -6.63
CA LYS A 18 1.57 4.51 -8.00
C LYS A 18 1.35 5.64 -9.01
N ASN A 19 0.39 6.53 -8.76
CA ASN A 19 0.20 7.73 -9.56
C ASN A 19 1.34 8.74 -9.35
N GLU A 20 1.81 8.91 -8.10
CA GLU A 20 2.99 9.73 -7.81
C GLU A 20 4.30 9.09 -8.30
N MET A 21 4.40 7.76 -8.19
CA MET A 21 5.60 6.99 -8.48
C MET A 21 5.25 5.73 -9.30
N PRO A 22 5.10 5.86 -10.62
CA PRO A 22 4.70 4.74 -11.49
C PRO A 22 5.64 3.55 -11.42
N THR A 23 6.94 3.78 -11.20
CA THR A 23 7.98 2.75 -11.09
C THR A 23 8.10 2.15 -9.69
N ALA A 24 7.30 2.59 -8.71
CA ALA A 24 7.33 2.03 -7.37
C ALA A 24 6.95 0.54 -7.38
N GLY A 25 7.91 -0.31 -6.99
CA GLY A 25 7.68 -1.72 -6.72
C GLY A 25 7.20 -1.99 -5.28
N TYR A 26 6.90 -3.24 -4.97
CA TYR A 26 6.29 -3.66 -3.70
C TYR A 26 6.99 -3.15 -2.43
N ARG A 27 8.34 -3.13 -2.41
CA ARG A 27 9.11 -2.63 -1.25
C ARG A 27 8.88 -1.14 -1.03
N MET A 28 8.87 -0.35 -2.10
CA MET A 28 8.63 1.09 -2.02
C MET A 28 7.20 1.39 -1.59
N VAL A 29 6.22 0.72 -2.18
CA VAL A 29 4.80 0.88 -1.82
C VAL A 29 4.59 0.57 -0.33
N LYS A 30 5.13 -0.56 0.17
CA LYS A 30 5.06 -0.88 1.62
C LYS A 30 5.72 0.20 2.49
N GLY A 31 6.86 0.74 2.07
CA GLY A 31 7.55 1.82 2.78
C GLY A 31 6.70 3.08 2.87
N ARG A 32 6.06 3.48 1.76
CA ARG A 32 5.16 4.64 1.70
C ARG A 32 3.92 4.43 2.56
N LEU A 33 3.27 3.28 2.46
CA LEU A 33 2.15 2.91 3.33
C LEU A 33 2.54 3.05 4.81
N LYS A 34 3.71 2.55 5.21
CA LYS A 34 4.22 2.69 6.58
C LYS A 34 4.42 4.16 6.97
N SER A 35 4.99 4.99 6.08
CA SER A 35 5.17 6.42 6.33
C SER A 35 3.84 7.18 6.44
N MET A 36 2.78 6.69 5.79
CA MET A 36 1.41 7.19 5.88
C MET A 36 0.67 6.64 7.12
N GLY A 37 1.34 5.88 7.99
CA GLY A 37 0.74 5.25 9.17
C GLY A 37 0.00 3.94 8.90
N ILE A 38 -0.11 3.52 7.63
CA ILE A 38 -0.78 2.29 7.20
C ILE A 38 0.17 1.10 7.38
N HIS A 39 -0.04 0.37 8.46
CA HIS A 39 0.73 -0.82 8.79
C HIS A 39 -0.05 -2.06 8.35
N VAL A 40 0.21 -2.57 7.15
CA VAL A 40 -0.51 -3.75 6.62
C VAL A 40 0.40 -4.95 6.41
N GLN A 41 -0.21 -6.14 6.43
CA GLN A 41 0.49 -7.39 6.15
C GLN A 41 0.97 -7.40 4.69
N TRP A 42 2.13 -8.03 4.45
CA TRP A 42 2.72 -8.11 3.11
C TRP A 42 1.75 -8.69 2.07
N ARG A 43 1.00 -9.74 2.41
CA ARG A 43 0.00 -10.34 1.50
C ARG A 43 -1.08 -9.34 1.04
N ARG A 44 -1.44 -8.36 1.88
CA ARG A 44 -2.45 -7.37 1.53
C ARG A 44 -1.88 -6.32 0.58
N VAL A 45 -0.62 -5.92 0.78
CA VAL A 45 0.08 -5.03 -0.16
C VAL A 45 0.21 -5.69 -1.54
N THR A 46 0.60 -6.96 -1.60
CA THR A 46 0.67 -7.67 -2.88
C THR A 46 -0.71 -7.82 -3.50
N ALA A 47 -1.72 -8.25 -2.75
CA ALA A 47 -3.08 -8.37 -3.27
C ALA A 47 -3.65 -7.03 -3.78
N SER A 48 -3.30 -5.92 -3.16
CA SER A 48 -3.69 -4.57 -3.59
C SER A 48 -2.98 -4.13 -4.88
N MET A 49 -1.69 -4.42 -5.00
CA MET A 49 -0.90 -4.07 -6.20
C MET A 49 -1.17 -4.93 -7.44
N HIS A 50 -1.84 -6.07 -7.28
CA HIS A 50 -2.20 -6.99 -8.38
C HIS A 50 -3.65 -6.83 -8.87
N ARG A 51 -4.47 -6.01 -8.21
CA ARG A 51 -5.84 -5.66 -8.63
C ARG A 51 -5.80 -4.50 -9.61
#